data_AF-A0A8J5D382-F1
#
_entry.id   AF-A0A8J5D382-F1
#
_cell.length_a   1.000
_cell.length_b   1.000
_cell.length_c   1.000
_cell.angle_alpha   90.00
_cell.angle_beta   90.00
_cell.angle_gamma   90.00
#
_symmetry.space_group_name_H-M   'P 1'
#
loop_
_entity.id
_entity.type
_entity.pdbx_description
1 polymer ?
#
loop_
_entity_poly.entity_id
_entity_poly.type
_entity_poly.pdbx_seq_one_letter_code
_entity_poly.pdbx_strand_id
1 'polypeptide(L)'
;MVRVPLRDLEENGLITKETFLGKSKCFFDTAVNYLEAWGKHADDLQDLSCLLLKKKPQRLEVEKAVETLRRKCPNVTIDEDILFDEVSGLQEFLQGGILEEWKREDTPLIQKWGSVISNFQLNEIPLINIARLASVVICLPGSNAPVERVFSLMNDMWTAERNRFTISTMKALLTVKTNFNHLPCQDFMEMLTKNKPILKKIHSSEKYTD
;
A
#
# COMPACT_ATOMS: atom_id res chain seq x y z
N MET A 1 0.17 34.79 12.37
CA MET A 1 1.14 35.45 11.47
C MET A 1 0.56 35.98 10.15
N VAL A 2 -0.61 35.56 9.65
CA VAL A 2 -1.14 35.98 8.32
C VAL A 2 -1.86 37.34 8.31
N ARG A 3 -2.29 37.88 9.47
CA ARG A 3 -3.14 39.10 9.55
C ARG A 3 -2.42 40.43 9.30
N VAL A 4 -1.09 40.46 9.40
CA VAL A 4 -0.28 41.64 9.10
C VAL A 4 -0.12 41.78 7.58
N PRO A 5 0.37 40.75 6.84
CA PRO A 5 0.53 40.86 5.38
C PRO A 5 -0.80 41.01 4.62
N LEU A 6 -1.94 40.52 5.16
CA LEU A 6 -3.23 40.71 4.50
C LEU A 6 -3.71 42.17 4.56
N ARG A 7 -3.43 42.89 5.65
CA ARG A 7 -3.80 44.30 5.81
C ARG A 7 -2.99 45.19 4.88
N ASP A 8 -1.69 44.93 4.76
CA ASP A 8 -0.82 45.65 3.83
C ASP A 8 -1.26 45.44 2.36
N LEU A 9 -1.78 44.25 2.01
CA LEU A 9 -2.29 43.95 0.66
C LEU A 9 -3.67 44.58 0.38
N GLU A 10 -4.51 44.73 1.42
CA GLU A 10 -5.77 45.47 1.34
C GLU A 10 -5.55 46.98 1.22
N GLU A 11 -4.63 47.54 2.01
CA GLU A 11 -4.27 48.97 1.99
C GLU A 11 -3.65 49.38 0.65
N ASN A 12 -2.91 48.48 -0.01
CA ASN A 12 -2.36 48.68 -1.36
C ASN A 12 -3.36 48.38 -2.50
N GLY A 13 -4.62 48.02 -2.20
CA GLY A 13 -5.67 47.77 -3.19
C GLY A 13 -5.45 46.53 -4.08
N LEU A 14 -4.51 45.65 -3.73
CA LEU A 14 -4.11 44.50 -4.54
C LEU A 14 -5.03 43.29 -4.34
N ILE A 15 -5.66 43.19 -3.15
CA ILE A 15 -6.63 42.13 -2.85
C ILE A 15 -7.61 42.64 -1.80
N THR A 16 -8.86 42.17 -1.82
CA THR A 16 -9.78 42.37 -0.71
C THR A 16 -9.83 41.11 0.16
N LYS A 17 -10.14 41.25 1.45
CA LYS A 17 -10.38 40.11 2.34
C LYS A 17 -11.46 39.17 1.80
N GLU A 18 -12.48 39.71 1.14
CA GLU A 18 -13.53 38.90 0.50
C GLU A 18 -12.97 38.07 -0.66
N THR A 19 -12.16 38.68 -1.54
CA THR A 19 -11.48 37.96 -2.62
C THR A 19 -10.51 36.91 -2.10
N PHE A 20 -9.76 37.21 -1.04
CA PHE A 20 -8.85 36.27 -0.40
C PHE A 20 -9.60 35.08 0.22
N LEU A 21 -10.66 35.34 1.00
CA LEU A 21 -11.48 34.29 1.61
C LEU A 21 -12.16 33.44 0.53
N GLY A 22 -12.66 34.05 -0.55
CA GLY A 22 -13.23 33.34 -1.69
C GLY A 22 -12.21 32.41 -2.37
N LYS A 23 -10.99 32.90 -2.64
CA LYS A 23 -9.91 32.07 -3.20
C LYS A 23 -9.46 30.96 -2.24
N SER A 24 -9.35 31.27 -0.96
CA SER A 24 -8.98 30.27 0.06
C SER A 24 -10.04 29.19 0.18
N LYS A 25 -11.33 29.55 0.16
CA LYS A 25 -12.43 28.59 0.16
C LYS A 25 -12.38 27.71 -1.09
N CYS A 26 -12.23 28.29 -2.28
CA CYS A 26 -12.11 27.56 -3.54
C CYS A 26 -10.93 26.56 -3.52
N PHE A 27 -9.79 26.96 -2.95
CA PHE A 27 -8.65 26.06 -2.76
C PHE A 27 -9.01 24.87 -1.85
N PHE A 28 -9.63 25.11 -0.70
CA PHE A 28 -10.02 24.03 0.21
C PHE A 28 -11.10 23.14 -0.39
N ASP A 29 -12.10 23.70 -1.08
CA ASP A 29 -13.12 22.94 -1.80
C ASP A 29 -12.48 22.04 -2.87
N THR A 30 -11.49 22.56 -3.61
CA THR A 30 -10.73 21.77 -4.59
C THR A 30 -9.93 20.66 -3.92
N ALA A 31 -9.27 20.95 -2.80
CA ALA A 31 -8.52 19.95 -2.05
C ALA A 31 -9.42 18.83 -1.50
N VAL A 32 -10.59 19.19 -0.95
CA VAL A 32 -11.60 18.22 -0.49
C VAL A 32 -12.11 17.39 -1.66
N ASN A 33 -12.52 18.02 -2.76
CA ASN A 33 -13.00 17.31 -3.96
C ASN A 33 -11.94 16.34 -4.50
N TYR A 34 -10.66 16.74 -4.49
CA TYR A 34 -9.56 15.85 -4.84
C TYR A 34 -9.48 14.67 -3.87
N LEU A 35 -9.39 14.94 -2.56
CA LEU A 35 -9.31 13.87 -1.56
C LEU A 35 -10.51 12.91 -1.62
N GLU A 36 -11.72 13.40 -1.86
CA GLU A 36 -12.90 12.56 -2.03
C GLU A 36 -12.85 11.73 -3.32
N ALA A 37 -12.41 12.33 -4.44
CA ALA A 37 -12.28 11.62 -5.70
C ALA A 37 -11.27 10.46 -5.62
N TRP A 38 -10.18 10.63 -4.86
CA TRP A 38 -9.14 9.62 -4.69
C TRP A 38 -9.35 8.71 -3.46
N GLY A 39 -10.12 9.17 -2.47
CA GLY A 39 -10.38 8.49 -1.19
C GLY A 39 -11.54 7.49 -1.22
N LYS A 40 -12.53 7.68 -2.11
CA LYS A 40 -13.70 6.78 -2.27
C LYS A 40 -13.34 5.31 -2.52
N HIS A 41 -12.12 5.02 -2.95
CA HIS A 41 -11.65 3.67 -3.17
C HIS A 41 -11.38 2.89 -1.87
N ALA A 42 -11.24 3.57 -0.73
CA ALA A 42 -10.84 3.00 0.56
C ALA A 42 -12.00 2.74 1.55
N ASP A 43 -13.19 3.32 1.34
CA ASP A 43 -14.31 3.25 2.30
C ASP A 43 -14.71 1.81 2.65
N ASP A 44 -14.66 0.92 1.67
CA ASP A 44 -15.05 -0.48 1.86
C ASP A 44 -13.94 -1.34 2.49
N LEU A 45 -12.69 -0.83 2.58
CA LEU A 45 -11.58 -1.57 3.18
C LEU A 45 -11.76 -1.78 4.69
N GLN A 46 -12.68 -1.05 5.32
CA GLN A 46 -13.07 -1.27 6.71
C GLN A 46 -13.57 -2.70 6.96
N ASP A 47 -14.16 -3.35 5.95
CA ASP A 47 -14.64 -4.73 6.05
C ASP A 47 -13.48 -5.71 6.26
N LEU A 48 -12.27 -5.36 5.82
CA LEU A 48 -11.06 -6.17 6.02
C LEU A 48 -10.47 -6.04 7.43
N SER A 49 -11.03 -5.16 8.27
CA SER A 49 -10.47 -4.87 9.61
C SER A 49 -10.45 -6.08 10.54
N CYS A 50 -11.32 -7.07 10.33
CA CYS A 50 -11.32 -8.33 11.09
C CYS A 50 -10.02 -9.13 10.89
N LEU A 51 -9.35 -8.96 9.76
CA LEU A 51 -8.07 -9.61 9.42
C LEU A 51 -6.86 -8.93 10.05
N LEU A 52 -7.04 -7.81 10.77
CA LEU A 52 -5.98 -7.16 11.53
C LEU A 52 -5.67 -7.89 12.86
N LEU A 53 -6.46 -8.91 13.21
CA LEU A 53 -6.30 -9.74 14.41
C LEU A 53 -6.20 -8.88 15.70
N LYS A 54 -6.97 -7.79 15.76
CA LYS A 54 -7.13 -6.96 16.97
C LYS A 54 -8.08 -7.61 17.98
N LYS A 55 -9.00 -8.42 17.47
CA LYS A 55 -9.97 -9.23 18.20
C LYS A 55 -10.17 -10.52 17.42
N LYS A 56 -10.79 -11.50 18.07
CA LYS A 56 -11.25 -12.73 17.40
C LYS A 56 -12.22 -12.36 16.26
N PRO A 57 -11.90 -12.69 14.99
CA PRO A 57 -12.76 -12.34 13.87
C PRO A 57 -14.06 -13.14 13.94
N GLN A 58 -15.20 -12.47 13.74
CA GLN A 58 -16.49 -13.14 13.65
C GLN A 58 -16.74 -13.62 12.22
N ARG A 59 -17.46 -14.73 12.05
CA ARG A 59 -17.76 -15.30 10.73
C ARG A 59 -18.39 -14.27 9.78
N LEU A 60 -19.40 -13.54 10.26
CA LEU A 60 -20.08 -12.50 9.50
C LEU A 60 -19.13 -11.36 9.06
N GLU A 61 -18.09 -11.07 9.85
CA GLU A 61 -17.08 -10.06 9.47
C GLU A 61 -16.19 -10.59 8.34
N VAL A 62 -15.79 -11.87 8.41
CA VAL A 62 -15.00 -12.52 7.36
C VAL A 62 -15.79 -12.62 6.05
N GLU A 63 -17.08 -12.94 6.11
CA GLU A 63 -17.95 -12.98 4.92
C GLU A 63 -18.03 -11.60 4.23
N LYS A 64 -18.14 -10.51 5.00
CA LYS A 64 -18.06 -9.15 4.46
C LYS A 64 -16.70 -8.85 3.83
N ALA A 65 -15.61 -9.31 4.46
CA ALA A 65 -14.27 -9.16 3.91
C ALA A 65 -14.11 -9.88 2.56
N VAL A 66 -14.69 -11.08 2.43
CA VAL A 66 -14.72 -11.85 1.17
C VAL A 66 -15.48 -11.10 0.09
N GLU A 67 -16.66 -10.55 0.41
CA GLU A 67 -17.46 -9.81 -0.57
C GLU A 67 -16.74 -8.55 -1.05
N THR A 68 -16.12 -7.80 -0.13
CA THR A 68 -15.29 -6.66 -0.50
C THR A 68 -14.09 -7.08 -1.36
N LEU A 69 -13.46 -8.22 -1.07
CA LEU A 69 -12.36 -8.73 -1.89
C LEU A 69 -12.83 -9.14 -3.29
N ARG A 70 -13.96 -9.84 -3.42
CA ARG A 70 -14.51 -10.25 -4.73
C ARG A 70 -14.77 -9.05 -5.63
N ARG A 71 -15.32 -7.97 -5.07
CA ARG A 71 -15.60 -6.73 -5.81
C ARG A 71 -14.33 -6.00 -6.24
N LYS A 72 -13.29 -5.98 -5.41
CA LYS A 72 -12.03 -5.25 -5.70
C LYS A 72 -11.03 -6.09 -6.50
N CYS A 73 -11.03 -7.40 -6.33
CA CYS A 73 -10.08 -8.35 -6.89
C CYS A 73 -10.82 -9.58 -7.47
N PRO A 74 -11.47 -9.45 -8.64
CA PRO A 74 -12.30 -10.51 -9.23
C PRO A 74 -11.52 -11.77 -9.60
N ASN A 75 -10.18 -11.70 -9.68
CA ASN A 75 -9.31 -12.82 -10.01
C ASN A 75 -9.00 -13.71 -8.79
N VAL A 76 -9.40 -13.31 -7.57
CA VAL A 76 -9.15 -14.10 -6.36
C VAL A 76 -10.37 -14.96 -6.05
N THR A 77 -10.24 -16.27 -6.25
CA THR A 77 -11.27 -17.24 -5.88
C THR A 77 -11.15 -17.60 -4.40
N ILE A 78 -12.27 -17.61 -3.70
CA ILE A 78 -12.38 -18.10 -2.32
C ILE A 78 -13.48 -19.16 -2.28
N ASP A 79 -13.11 -20.32 -1.75
CA ASP A 79 -14.04 -21.41 -1.44
C ASP A 79 -14.66 -21.16 -0.06
N GLU A 80 -15.96 -20.89 -0.02
CA GLU A 80 -16.67 -20.52 1.22
C GLU A 80 -16.87 -21.70 2.17
N ASP A 81 -16.98 -22.93 1.64
CA ASP A 81 -17.17 -24.12 2.45
C ASP A 81 -15.89 -24.42 3.22
N ILE A 82 -14.74 -24.40 2.53
CA ILE A 82 -13.43 -24.57 3.17
C ILE A 82 -13.13 -23.39 4.10
N LEU A 83 -13.51 -22.16 3.72
CA LEU A 83 -13.30 -20.98 4.56
C LEU A 83 -13.98 -21.11 5.93
N PHE A 84 -15.13 -21.78 6.00
CA PHE A 84 -15.82 -21.97 7.28
C PHE A 84 -14.97 -22.74 8.30
N ASP A 85 -14.36 -23.84 7.87
CA ASP A 85 -13.49 -24.65 8.70
C ASP A 85 -12.21 -23.88 9.08
N GLU A 86 -11.63 -23.16 8.12
CA GLU A 86 -10.46 -22.32 8.35
C GLU A 86 -10.73 -21.21 9.39
N VAL A 87 -11.90 -20.55 9.32
CA VAL A 87 -12.29 -19.50 10.28
C VAL A 87 -12.48 -20.10 11.67
N SER A 88 -13.09 -21.28 11.76
CA SER A 88 -13.30 -21.98 13.03
C SER A 88 -11.96 -22.36 13.68
N GLY A 89 -11.02 -22.90 12.90
CA GLY A 89 -9.66 -23.17 13.39
C GLY A 89 -8.93 -21.90 13.83
N LEU A 90 -9.04 -20.80 13.07
CA LEU A 90 -8.41 -19.53 13.44
C LEU A 90 -8.98 -19.02 14.76
N GLN A 91 -10.30 -19.12 14.92
CA GLN A 91 -11.01 -18.74 16.11
C GLN A 91 -10.59 -19.54 17.35
N GLU A 92 -10.27 -20.81 17.19
CA GLU A 92 -9.76 -21.69 18.25
C GLU A 92 -8.31 -21.33 18.62
N PHE A 93 -7.44 -21.14 17.63
CA PHE A 93 -6.06 -20.69 17.84
C PHE A 93 -5.99 -19.38 18.65
N LEU A 94 -6.87 -18.42 18.32
CA LEU A 94 -6.92 -17.13 19.01
C LEU A 94 -7.52 -17.19 20.42
N GLN A 95 -8.11 -18.31 20.83
CA GLN A 95 -8.72 -18.48 22.15
C GLN A 95 -7.68 -18.64 23.27
N GLY A 96 -6.44 -19.03 22.94
CA GLY A 96 -5.36 -19.31 23.89
C GLY A 96 -4.68 -18.08 24.51
N GLY A 97 -5.29 -16.89 24.50
CA GLY A 97 -4.72 -15.67 25.09
C GLY A 97 -3.63 -14.98 24.26
N ILE A 98 -3.27 -15.54 23.10
CA ILE A 98 -2.25 -15.00 22.19
C ILE A 98 -2.54 -13.55 21.73
N LEU A 99 -3.82 -13.15 21.67
CA LEU A 99 -4.21 -11.77 21.35
C LEU A 99 -3.68 -10.76 22.38
N GLU A 100 -3.73 -11.09 23.67
CA GLU A 100 -3.23 -10.20 24.73
C GLU A 100 -1.71 -10.18 24.78
N GLU A 101 -1.05 -11.31 24.45
CA GLU A 101 0.39 -11.37 24.26
C GLU A 101 0.85 -10.46 23.13
N TRP A 102 0.26 -10.58 21.94
CA TRP A 102 0.57 -9.70 20.83
C TRP A 102 0.31 -8.22 21.11
N LYS A 103 -0.69 -7.93 21.95
CA LYS A 103 -1.01 -6.56 22.36
C LYS A 103 0.03 -6.01 23.33
N ARG A 104 0.53 -6.84 24.26
CA ARG A 104 1.60 -6.48 25.20
C ARG A 104 2.93 -6.24 24.49
N GLU A 105 3.22 -7.03 23.46
CA GLU A 105 4.49 -6.99 22.73
C GLU A 105 4.48 -6.07 21.51
N ASP A 106 3.36 -5.40 21.23
CA ASP A 106 3.14 -4.57 20.04
C ASP A 106 3.52 -5.30 18.74
N THR A 107 3.12 -6.58 18.63
CA THR A 107 3.55 -7.46 17.54
C THR A 107 3.05 -6.95 16.19
N PRO A 108 3.93 -6.77 15.18
CA PRO A 108 3.53 -6.37 13.83
C PRO A 108 2.58 -7.36 13.16
N LEU A 109 1.64 -6.87 12.33
CA LEU A 109 0.63 -7.70 11.65
C LEU A 109 1.23 -8.87 10.84
N ILE A 110 2.34 -8.62 10.14
CA ILE A 110 3.08 -9.64 9.38
C ILE A 110 3.53 -10.80 10.27
N GLN A 111 3.97 -10.51 11.51
CA GLN A 111 4.41 -11.52 12.46
C GLN A 111 3.23 -12.28 13.04
N LYS A 112 2.11 -11.60 13.34
CA LYS A 112 0.87 -12.26 13.80
C LYS A 112 0.40 -13.33 12.80
N TRP A 113 0.30 -12.95 11.53
CA TRP A 113 -0.07 -13.88 10.46
C TRP A 113 0.99 -14.96 10.24
N GLY A 114 2.28 -14.63 10.39
CA GLY A 114 3.37 -15.61 10.39
C GLY A 114 3.16 -16.70 11.44
N SER A 115 2.86 -16.33 12.69
CA SER A 115 2.58 -17.28 13.77
C SER A 115 1.36 -18.16 13.48
N VAL A 116 0.27 -17.58 12.95
CA VAL A 116 -0.92 -18.33 12.53
C VAL A 116 -0.56 -19.36 11.46
N ILE A 117 0.09 -18.91 10.37
CA ILE A 117 0.45 -19.78 9.24
C ILE A 117 1.38 -20.91 9.71
N SER A 118 2.40 -20.60 10.52
CA SER A 118 3.30 -21.61 11.07
C SER A 118 2.56 -22.64 11.94
N ASN A 119 1.63 -22.20 12.80
CA ASN A 119 0.84 -23.12 13.61
C ASN A 119 -0.03 -24.06 12.75
N PHE A 120 -0.68 -23.53 11.73
CA PHE A 120 -1.54 -24.34 10.85
C PHE A 120 -0.72 -25.33 10.03
N GLN A 121 0.44 -24.91 9.51
CA GLN A 121 1.38 -25.80 8.83
C GLN A 121 1.89 -26.93 9.73
N LEU A 122 2.23 -26.64 10.98
CA LEU A 122 2.70 -27.64 11.95
C LEU A 122 1.63 -28.69 12.28
N ASN A 123 0.36 -28.29 12.29
CA ASN A 123 -0.77 -29.18 12.58
C ASN A 123 -1.40 -29.79 11.32
N GLU A 124 -0.79 -29.60 10.14
CA GLU A 124 -1.30 -30.07 8.84
C GLU A 124 -2.74 -29.59 8.52
N ILE A 125 -3.12 -28.42 9.04
CA ILE A 125 -4.45 -27.83 8.83
C ILE A 125 -4.38 -26.89 7.62
N PRO A 126 -5.27 -27.03 6.61
CA PRO A 126 -5.34 -26.11 5.49
C PRO A 126 -5.74 -24.71 5.94
N LEU A 127 -5.14 -23.67 5.33
CA LEU A 127 -5.42 -22.25 5.60
C LEU A 127 -5.36 -21.43 4.29
N ILE A 128 -5.86 -21.99 3.19
CA ILE A 128 -5.64 -21.43 1.85
C ILE A 128 -6.45 -20.15 1.67
N ASN A 129 -7.72 -20.15 2.07
CA ASN A 129 -8.63 -19.04 1.84
C ASN A 129 -8.34 -17.85 2.76
N ILE A 130 -8.08 -18.12 4.04
CA ILE A 130 -7.66 -17.10 5.01
C ILE A 130 -6.29 -16.53 4.64
N ALA A 131 -5.32 -17.35 4.21
CA ALA A 131 -4.02 -16.81 3.78
C ALA A 131 -4.16 -15.87 2.57
N ARG A 132 -5.06 -16.17 1.62
CA ARG A 132 -5.39 -15.26 0.52
C ARG A 132 -5.95 -13.94 1.04
N LEU A 133 -6.94 -13.97 1.92
CA LEU A 133 -7.50 -12.77 2.56
C LEU A 133 -6.43 -11.96 3.32
N ALA A 134 -5.61 -12.63 4.13
CA ALA A 134 -4.55 -12.01 4.91
C ALA A 134 -3.50 -11.33 4.01
N SER A 135 -3.11 -11.98 2.90
CA SER A 135 -2.13 -11.44 1.96
C SER A 135 -2.54 -10.08 1.40
N VAL A 136 -3.84 -9.90 1.10
CA VAL A 136 -4.36 -8.63 0.58
C VAL A 136 -4.15 -7.53 1.60
N VAL A 137 -4.48 -7.78 2.87
CA VAL A 137 -4.35 -6.79 3.94
C VAL A 137 -2.88 -6.46 4.21
N ILE A 138 -1.99 -7.45 4.14
CA ILE A 138 -0.55 -7.26 4.32
C ILE A 138 0.06 -6.44 3.16
N CYS A 139 -0.51 -6.51 1.96
CA CYS A 139 -0.11 -5.69 0.82
C CYS A 139 -0.57 -4.22 0.93
N LEU A 140 -1.48 -3.89 1.84
CA LEU A 140 -1.89 -2.51 2.05
C LEU A 140 -0.80 -1.74 2.80
N PRO A 141 -0.29 -0.63 2.25
CA PRO A 141 0.73 0.15 2.94
C PRO A 141 0.13 0.76 4.22
N GLY A 142 0.72 0.42 5.36
CA GLY A 142 0.30 0.96 6.66
C GLY A 142 0.76 2.41 6.93
N SER A 143 1.57 2.98 6.05
CA SER A 143 2.03 4.38 6.12
C SER A 143 2.44 4.91 4.75
N ASN A 144 2.62 6.22 4.66
CA ASN A 144 3.11 6.89 3.46
C ASN A 144 4.63 6.75 3.29
N ALA A 145 5.36 6.23 4.30
CA ALA A 145 6.82 6.17 4.31
C ALA A 145 7.44 5.44 3.10
N PRO A 146 6.88 4.32 2.59
CA PRO A 146 7.36 3.69 1.36
C PRO A 146 7.24 4.62 0.14
N VAL A 147 6.13 5.36 0.04
CA VAL A 147 5.86 6.29 -1.06
C VAL A 147 6.76 7.52 -0.96
N GLU A 148 6.93 8.09 0.23
CA GLU A 148 7.85 9.20 0.50
C GLU A 148 9.29 8.85 0.15
N ARG A 149 9.72 7.61 0.42
CA ARG A 149 11.04 7.12 0.02
C ARG A 149 11.20 7.10 -1.50
N VAL A 150 10.17 6.69 -2.25
CA VAL A 150 10.17 6.77 -3.73
C VAL A 150 10.26 8.23 -4.20
N PHE A 151 9.54 9.15 -3.57
CA PHE A 151 9.62 10.58 -3.91
C PHE A 151 10.98 11.20 -3.57
N SER A 152 11.61 10.81 -2.46
CA SER A 152 12.97 11.23 -2.14
C SER A 152 13.95 10.75 -3.20
N LEU A 153 13.87 9.47 -3.58
CA LEU A 153 14.70 8.91 -4.67
C LEU A 153 14.44 9.62 -6.00
N MET A 154 13.18 10.00 -6.25
CA MET A 154 12.80 10.76 -7.44
C MET A 154 13.46 12.14 -7.44
N ASN A 155 13.41 12.87 -6.32
CA ASN A 155 14.01 14.19 -6.19
C ASN A 155 15.55 14.14 -6.34
N ASP A 156 16.21 13.12 -5.77
CA ASP A 156 17.67 12.94 -5.93
C ASP A 156 18.07 12.73 -7.39
N MET A 157 17.22 12.05 -8.16
CA MET A 157 17.45 11.71 -9.55
C MET A 157 17.00 12.82 -10.52
N TRP A 158 15.99 13.60 -10.11
CA TRP A 158 15.34 14.68 -10.86
C TRP A 158 15.77 16.04 -10.32
N THR A 159 17.07 16.32 -10.31
CA THR A 159 17.57 17.68 -10.05
C THR A 159 17.71 18.45 -11.37
N ALA A 160 17.31 19.71 -11.37
CA ALA A 160 17.27 20.59 -12.54
C ALA A 160 18.63 20.75 -13.25
N GLU A 161 19.73 20.47 -12.54
CA GLU A 161 21.10 20.61 -13.05
C GLU A 161 21.64 19.37 -13.75
N ARG A 162 21.06 18.17 -13.57
CA ARG A 162 21.74 16.93 -13.99
C ARG A 162 21.05 16.06 -15.03
N ASN A 163 19.72 15.97 -15.14
CA ASN A 163 19.11 15.04 -16.12
C ASN A 163 17.76 15.49 -16.68
N ARG A 164 17.67 15.67 -18.01
CA ARG A 164 16.41 15.79 -18.77
C ARG A 164 15.81 14.41 -19.06
N PHE A 165 15.62 13.57 -18.05
CA PHE A 165 15.01 12.26 -18.28
C PHE A 165 13.54 12.41 -18.69
N THR A 166 13.10 11.57 -19.61
CA THR A 166 11.66 11.42 -19.86
C THR A 166 11.00 10.77 -18.65
N ILE A 167 9.70 11.00 -18.47
CA ILE A 167 8.92 10.37 -17.39
C ILE A 167 9.02 8.83 -17.46
N SER A 168 9.03 8.25 -18.67
CA SER A 168 9.19 6.80 -18.86
C SER A 168 10.53 6.29 -18.34
N THR A 169 11.62 6.98 -18.66
CA THR A 169 12.97 6.65 -18.17
C THR A 169 13.05 6.77 -16.66
N MET A 170 12.44 7.83 -16.10
CA MET A 170 12.41 8.05 -14.67
C MET A 170 11.67 6.94 -13.92
N LYS A 171 10.50 6.53 -14.43
CA LYS A 171 9.73 5.41 -13.87
C LYS A 171 10.53 4.11 -13.90
N ALA A 172 11.19 3.80 -15.01
CA ALA A 172 12.01 2.61 -15.15
C ALA A 172 13.17 2.60 -14.14
N LEU A 173 13.89 3.73 -14.02
CA LEU A 173 14.99 3.86 -13.08
C LEU A 173 14.54 3.74 -11.62
N LEU A 174 13.43 4.40 -11.25
CA LEU A 174 12.86 4.29 -9.91
C LEU A 174 12.44 2.87 -9.59
N THR A 175 11.87 2.15 -10.57
CA THR A 175 11.47 0.75 -10.41
C THR A 175 12.68 -0.13 -10.12
N VAL A 176 13.76 0.01 -10.89
CA VAL A 176 15.01 -0.75 -10.66
C VAL A 176 15.60 -0.40 -9.30
N LYS A 177 15.76 0.89 -9.00
CA LYS A 177 16.39 1.36 -7.77
C LYS A 177 15.59 0.97 -6.52
N THR A 178 14.26 0.95 -6.59
CA THR A 178 13.40 0.59 -5.45
C THR A 178 13.41 -0.92 -5.19
N ASN A 179 13.29 -1.74 -6.24
CA ASN A 179 13.20 -3.20 -6.07
C ASN A 179 14.56 -3.86 -5.83
N PHE A 180 15.65 -3.27 -6.32
CA PHE A 180 17.00 -3.81 -6.21
C PHE A 180 17.90 -2.94 -5.30
N ASN A 181 17.31 -2.14 -4.40
CA ASN A 181 18.05 -1.25 -3.50
C ASN A 181 19.08 -1.96 -2.60
N HIS A 182 18.84 -3.24 -2.30
CA HIS A 182 19.64 -4.08 -1.44
C HIS A 182 20.80 -4.76 -2.18
N LEU A 183 20.83 -4.70 -3.52
CA LEU A 183 21.89 -5.29 -4.33
C LEU A 183 22.90 -4.21 -4.72
N PRO A 184 24.19 -4.37 -4.34
CA PRO A 184 25.27 -3.58 -4.91
C PRO A 184 25.28 -3.66 -6.45
N CYS A 185 25.72 -2.60 -7.12
CA CYS A 185 25.74 -2.55 -8.60
C CYS A 185 26.49 -3.73 -9.23
N GLN A 186 27.54 -4.22 -8.58
CA GLN A 186 28.36 -5.32 -9.05
C GLN A 186 27.57 -6.65 -9.01
N ASP A 187 26.90 -6.91 -7.90
CA ASP A 187 26.06 -8.10 -7.71
C ASP A 187 24.82 -8.06 -8.61
N PHE A 188 24.26 -6.86 -8.82
CA PHE A 188 23.17 -6.66 -9.77
C PHE A 188 23.62 -6.95 -11.22
N MET A 189 24.79 -6.48 -11.62
CA MET A 189 25.36 -6.79 -12.93
C MET A 189 25.64 -8.29 -13.08
N GLU A 190 26.16 -8.94 -12.04
CA GLU A 190 26.39 -10.39 -12.04
C GLU A 190 25.06 -11.17 -12.14
N MET A 191 24.04 -10.76 -11.39
CA MET A 191 22.68 -11.32 -11.45
C MET A 191 22.10 -11.22 -12.88
N LEU A 192 22.21 -10.05 -13.51
CA LEU A 192 21.78 -9.85 -14.89
C LEU A 192 22.56 -10.75 -15.85
N THR A 193 23.88 -10.83 -15.69
CA THR A 193 24.75 -11.63 -16.57
C THR A 193 24.43 -13.12 -16.49
N LYS A 194 24.07 -13.62 -15.30
CA LYS A 194 23.64 -15.01 -15.10
C LYS A 194 22.27 -15.29 -15.72
N ASN A 195 21.39 -14.29 -15.83
CA ASN A 195 20.05 -14.45 -16.39
C ASN A 195 20.02 -14.14 -17.90
N LYS A 196 20.48 -15.10 -18.71
CA LYS A 196 20.50 -15.00 -20.19
C LYS A 196 19.15 -14.61 -20.82
N PRO A 197 17.98 -15.12 -20.36
CA PRO A 197 16.68 -14.67 -20.86
C PRO A 197 16.43 -13.17 -20.68
N ILE A 198 16.75 -12.61 -19.51
CA ILE A 198 16.59 -11.18 -19.24
C ILE A 198 17.53 -10.37 -20.12
N LEU A 199 18.81 -10.76 -20.25
CA LEU A 199 19.76 -10.09 -21.13
C LEU A 199 19.27 -10.06 -22.58
N LYS A 200 18.76 -11.19 -23.09
CA LYS A 200 18.21 -11.25 -24.44
C LYS A 200 17.06 -10.26 -24.63
N LYS A 201 16.17 -10.12 -23.64
CA LYS A 201 15.09 -9.11 -23.65
C LYS A 201 15.60 -7.68 -23.56
N ILE A 202 16.61 -7.41 -22.74
CA ILE A 202 17.24 -6.08 -22.63
C ILE A 202 17.88 -5.67 -23.96
N HIS A 203 18.55 -6.59 -24.66
CA HIS A 203 19.17 -6.34 -25.96
C HIS A 203 18.19 -6.40 -27.14
N SER A 204 17.00 -6.98 -26.95
CA SER A 204 15.98 -7.07 -27.98
C SER A 204 15.53 -5.69 -28.44
N SER A 205 15.34 -5.54 -29.75
CA SER A 205 14.72 -4.35 -30.34
C SER A 205 13.20 -4.33 -30.20
N GLU A 206 12.58 -5.45 -29.76
CA GLU A 206 11.14 -5.56 -29.52
C GLU A 206 10.63 -4.52 -28.50
N LYS A 207 11.50 -3.96 -27.67
CA LYS A 207 11.18 -2.89 -26.72
C LYS A 207 10.96 -1.51 -27.35
N TYR A 208 11.19 -1.37 -28.66
CA TYR A 208 11.02 -0.13 -29.43
C TYR A 208 9.98 -0.25 -30.54
N THR A 209 9.31 -1.41 -30.64
CA THR A 209 8.26 -1.65 -31.63
C THR A 209 6.92 -1.60 -30.89
N ASP A 210 6.33 -0.41 -30.85
CA ASP A 210 4.90 -0.22 -30.58
C ASP A 210 4.10 -0.37 -31.90
#